data_AF-A0A8H4Y0S0-F1
#
_entry.id   AF-A0A8H4Y0S0-F1
#
_cell.length_a   1.000
_cell.length_b   1.000
_cell.length_c   1.000
_cell.angle_alpha   90.00
_cell.angle_beta   90.00
_cell.angle_gamma   90.00
#
_symmetry.space_group_name_H-M   'P 1'
#
loop_
_entity.id
_entity.type
_entity.pdbx_description
1 polymer ?
#
loop_
_entity_poly.entity_id
_entity_poly.type
_entity_poly.pdbx_seq_one_letter_code
_entity_poly.pdbx_strand_id
1 'polypeptide(L)'
;MADQQTLSRDQVLSSLPPVAAQGLRSQTRQQLSSSNRAPILVILDDDPTGTQTCHHVNILTVWGVQRLVSEFKQTKSGGGFFILTNSRALHPQQARALIVEICTNLQAAAEETNSAFEVVLRSDSTLRGHFPLEAEAAEHRCCVVSTWPKNHDGFQNLWPREFKA
;
A
#
# COMPACT_ATOMS: atom_id res chain seq x y z
N MET A 1 -39.07 -15.65 15.46
CA MET A 1 -38.61 -14.35 16.02
C MET A 1 -37.30 -14.64 16.71
N ALA A 2 -36.20 -14.03 16.29
CA ALA A 2 -34.89 -14.29 16.89
C ALA A 2 -34.83 -13.66 18.28
N ASP A 3 -34.43 -14.47 19.27
CA ASP A 3 -34.29 -14.09 20.66
C ASP A 3 -33.16 -13.05 20.78
N GLN A 4 -33.51 -11.81 21.15
CA GLN A 4 -32.58 -10.70 21.18
C GLN A 4 -31.95 -10.65 22.58
N GLN A 5 -30.87 -11.42 22.75
CA GLN A 5 -30.18 -11.55 24.04
C GLN A 5 -29.49 -10.23 24.41
N THR A 6 -30.00 -9.57 25.46
CA THR A 6 -29.39 -8.35 26.02
C THR A 6 -28.11 -8.72 26.77
N LEU A 7 -26.95 -8.36 26.21
CA LEU A 7 -25.64 -8.57 26.85
C LEU A 7 -25.26 -7.37 27.74
N SER A 8 -24.75 -7.66 28.94
CA SER A 8 -24.21 -6.62 29.83
C SER A 8 -22.89 -6.07 29.27
N ARG A 9 -22.78 -4.74 29.20
CA ARG A 9 -21.56 -4.02 28.80
C ARG A 9 -20.33 -4.54 29.53
N ASP A 10 -20.43 -4.70 30.85
CA ASP A 10 -19.27 -5.06 31.68
C ASP A 10 -18.84 -6.51 31.44
N GLN A 11 -19.79 -7.42 31.18
CA GLN A 11 -19.50 -8.82 30.82
C GLN A 11 -18.80 -8.91 29.44
N VAL A 12 -19.21 -8.08 28.48
CA VAL A 12 -18.58 -8.04 27.15
C VAL A 12 -17.18 -7.45 27.24
N LEU A 13 -16.98 -6.35 27.98
CA LEU A 13 -15.66 -5.73 28.11
C LEU A 13 -14.67 -6.60 28.89
N SER A 14 -15.14 -7.34 29.90
CA SER A 14 -14.28 -8.24 30.68
C SER A 14 -13.95 -9.56 29.98
N SER A 15 -14.69 -9.94 28.94
CA SER A 15 -14.38 -11.09 28.09
C SER A 15 -13.48 -10.76 26.89
N LEU A 16 -13.06 -9.50 26.76
CA LEU A 16 -12.10 -9.12 25.73
C LEU A 16 -10.77 -9.83 25.95
N PRO A 17 -10.10 -10.28 24.87
CA PRO A 17 -8.77 -10.84 24.98
C PRO A 17 -7.80 -9.80 25.55
N PRO A 18 -6.74 -10.23 26.25
CA PRO A 18 -5.73 -9.34 26.78
C PRO A 18 -5.12 -8.48 25.66
N VAL A 19 -4.86 -7.21 25.97
CA VAL A 19 -4.26 -6.28 25.03
C VAL A 19 -2.92 -6.84 24.56
N ALA A 20 -2.73 -6.89 23.23
CA ALA A 20 -1.51 -7.41 22.62
C ALA A 20 -0.26 -6.70 23.14
N ALA A 21 0.87 -7.42 23.11
CA ALA A 21 2.16 -6.93 23.58
C ALA A 21 2.50 -5.52 23.04
N GLN A 22 3.03 -4.67 23.91
CA GLN A 22 3.50 -3.34 23.50
C GLN A 22 4.76 -3.48 22.64
N GLY A 23 4.94 -2.58 21.67
CA GLY A 23 6.15 -2.54 20.84
C GLY A 23 6.16 -3.46 19.61
N LEU A 24 5.07 -4.13 19.25
CA LEU A 24 5.02 -4.98 18.04
C LEU A 24 5.46 -4.22 16.77
N ARG A 25 5.12 -2.93 16.63
CA ARG A 25 5.51 -2.13 15.47
C ARG A 25 7.01 -1.90 15.36
N SER A 26 7.69 -1.61 16.48
CA SER A 26 9.14 -1.44 16.47
C SER A 26 9.83 -2.77 16.18
N GLN A 27 9.29 -3.87 16.70
CA GLN A 27 9.76 -5.22 16.39
C GLN A 27 9.60 -5.56 14.91
N THR A 28 8.43 -5.31 14.31
CA THR A 28 8.21 -5.50 12.86
C THR A 28 9.17 -4.65 12.05
N ARG A 29 9.39 -3.38 12.42
CA ARG A 29 10.35 -2.53 11.70
C ARG A 29 11.77 -3.08 11.82
N GLN A 30 12.19 -3.51 13.01
CA GLN A 30 13.51 -4.08 13.20
C GLN A 30 13.69 -5.36 12.38
N GLN A 31 12.67 -6.21 12.31
CA GLN A 31 12.66 -7.41 11.46
C GLN A 31 12.75 -7.07 9.97
N LEU A 32 11.97 -6.09 9.49
CA LEU A 32 12.01 -5.64 8.10
C LEU A 32 13.36 -5.00 7.74
N SER A 33 13.91 -4.17 8.62
CA SER A 33 15.20 -3.50 8.42
C SER A 33 16.41 -4.43 8.55
N SER A 34 16.32 -5.50 9.34
CA SER A 34 17.42 -6.48 9.50
C SER A 34 17.37 -7.60 8.47
N SER A 35 16.22 -7.81 7.83
CA SER A 35 16.04 -8.80 6.79
C SER A 35 16.20 -8.17 5.40
N ASN A 36 17.33 -8.41 4.73
CA ASN A 36 17.52 -8.05 3.32
C ASN A 36 16.58 -8.82 2.34
N ARG A 37 15.64 -9.62 2.85
CA ARG A 37 14.68 -10.39 2.06
C ARG A 37 13.36 -9.67 1.83
N ALA A 38 13.08 -8.59 2.55
CA ALA A 38 11.81 -7.87 2.39
C ALA A 38 11.81 -7.08 1.07
N PRO A 39 10.79 -7.26 0.20
CA PRO A 39 10.70 -6.51 -1.04
C PRO A 39 10.44 -5.02 -0.77
N ILE A 40 10.71 -4.18 -1.76
CA ILE A 40 10.32 -2.78 -1.77
C ILE A 40 8.82 -2.69 -2.08
N LEU A 41 8.07 -1.91 -1.29
CA LEU A 41 6.65 -1.66 -1.57
C LEU A 41 6.49 -0.48 -2.50
N VAL A 42 5.80 -0.68 -3.63
CA VAL A 42 5.44 0.38 -4.57
C VAL A 42 3.94 0.60 -4.50
N ILE A 43 3.53 1.74 -3.93
CA ILE A 43 2.12 2.04 -3.70
C ILE A 43 1.58 2.90 -4.84
N LEU A 44 0.60 2.40 -5.60
CA LEU A 44 -0.11 3.21 -6.59
C LEU A 44 -1.36 3.81 -5.94
N ASP A 45 -1.44 5.14 -5.92
CA ASP A 45 -2.55 5.88 -5.33
C ASP A 45 -3.35 6.60 -6.42
N ASP A 46 -4.63 6.27 -6.51
CA ASP A 46 -5.58 6.80 -7.50
C ASP A 46 -5.91 8.29 -7.30
N ASP A 47 -5.61 8.84 -6.11
CA ASP A 47 -6.08 10.15 -5.71
C ASP A 47 -5.15 10.87 -4.72
N PRO A 48 -4.81 12.14 -5.01
CA PRO A 48 -3.87 12.94 -4.23
C PRO A 48 -4.33 13.24 -2.80
N THR A 49 -5.63 13.18 -2.49
CA THR A 49 -6.10 13.46 -1.13
C THR A 49 -5.63 12.41 -0.13
N GLY A 50 -5.44 11.17 -0.60
CA GLY A 50 -4.99 10.09 0.26
C GLY A 50 -3.55 10.30 0.74
N THR A 51 -2.64 10.74 -0.14
CA THR A 51 -1.20 10.80 0.15
C THR A 51 -0.84 11.91 1.14
N GLN A 52 -1.77 12.85 1.41
CA GLN A 52 -1.59 13.96 2.36
C GLN A 52 -1.40 13.49 3.82
N THR A 53 -1.74 12.23 4.12
CA THR A 53 -1.59 11.64 5.46
C THR A 53 -0.34 10.78 5.60
N CYS A 54 0.51 10.73 4.56
CA CYS A 54 1.77 10.00 4.55
C CYS A 54 2.92 10.97 4.83
N HIS A 55 3.84 10.57 5.70
CA HIS A 55 5.06 11.34 6.01
C HIS A 55 6.30 10.54 5.56
N HIS A 56 7.51 11.13 5.60
CA HIS A 56 8.83 10.56 5.22
C HIS A 56 8.83 9.38 4.22
N VAL A 57 8.04 9.50 3.17
CA VAL A 57 7.94 8.55 2.08
C VAL A 57 7.94 9.35 0.80
N ASN A 58 8.68 8.86 -0.19
CA ASN A 58 8.76 9.53 -1.46
C ASN A 58 7.45 9.35 -2.22
N ILE A 59 6.93 10.44 -2.77
CA ILE A 59 5.75 10.44 -3.63
C ILE A 59 6.20 10.89 -5.02
N LEU A 60 6.12 9.98 -5.97
CA LEU A 60 6.45 10.23 -7.35
C LEU A 60 5.20 10.63 -8.12
N THR A 61 5.30 11.68 -8.93
CA THR A 61 4.29 12.10 -9.91
C THR A 61 4.70 11.77 -11.35
N VAL A 62 5.88 11.15 -11.50
CA VAL A 62 6.45 10.72 -12.78
C VAL A 62 7.07 9.33 -12.61
N TRP A 63 6.87 8.45 -13.59
CA TRP A 63 7.21 7.02 -13.53
C TRP A 63 8.03 6.56 -14.74
N GLY A 64 8.87 7.45 -15.29
CA GLY A 64 9.85 7.06 -16.30
C GLY A 64 10.90 6.11 -15.71
N VAL A 65 11.35 5.12 -16.50
CA VAL A 65 12.26 4.04 -16.04
C VAL A 65 13.47 4.59 -15.27
N GLN A 66 14.16 5.60 -15.79
CA GLN A 66 15.35 6.17 -15.14
C GLN A 66 15.06 6.83 -13.78
N ARG A 67 13.86 7.42 -13.62
CA ARG A 67 13.43 7.96 -12.33
C ARG A 67 13.18 6.83 -11.34
N LEU A 68 12.51 5.77 -11.78
CA LEU A 68 12.22 4.58 -10.97
C LEU A 68 13.51 3.85 -10.57
N VAL A 69 14.49 3.70 -11.47
CA VAL A 69 15.82 3.14 -11.17
C VAL A 69 16.50 3.94 -10.05
N SER A 70 16.45 5.27 -10.15
CA SER A 70 17.01 6.14 -9.11
C SER A 70 16.28 5.96 -7.78
N GLU A 71 14.96 5.79 -7.80
CA GLU A 71 14.15 5.56 -6.61
C GLU A 71 14.42 4.19 -5.97
N PHE A 72 14.52 3.12 -6.77
CA PHE A 72 14.88 1.78 -6.30
C PHE A 72 16.25 1.75 -5.64
N LYS A 73 17.25 2.48 -6.17
CA LYS A 73 18.59 2.59 -5.55
C LYS A 73 18.58 3.35 -4.23
N GLN A 74 17.66 4.29 -4.05
CA GLN A 74 17.54 5.10 -2.83
C GLN A 74 16.67 4.43 -1.76
N THR A 75 15.74 3.58 -2.18
CA THR A 75 14.81 2.89 -1.28
C THR A 75 15.47 1.65 -0.69
N LYS A 76 15.48 1.56 0.63
CA LYS A 76 16.02 0.38 1.34
C LYS A 76 15.06 -0.80 1.24
N SER A 77 15.58 -2.02 1.26
CA SER A 77 14.78 -3.25 1.41
C SER A 77 13.85 -3.16 2.63
N GLY A 78 12.60 -3.59 2.49
CA GLY A 78 11.55 -3.43 3.50
C GLY A 78 10.99 -2.01 3.63
N GLY A 79 11.47 -1.05 2.84
CA GLY A 79 10.89 0.27 2.66
C GLY A 79 9.92 0.33 1.48
N GLY A 80 9.51 1.54 1.09
CA GLY A 80 8.62 1.73 -0.04
C GLY A 80 8.46 3.19 -0.45
N PHE A 81 7.80 3.40 -1.58
CA PHE A 81 7.48 4.72 -2.13
C PHE A 81 6.12 4.70 -2.83
N PHE A 82 5.54 5.89 -3.01
CA PHE A 82 4.26 6.10 -3.67
C PHE A 82 4.47 6.55 -5.12
N ILE A 83 3.56 6.13 -5.99
CA ILE A 83 3.30 6.74 -7.28
C ILE A 83 1.87 7.26 -7.25
N LEU A 84 1.74 8.58 -7.34
CA LEU A 84 0.45 9.23 -7.43
C LEU A 84 -0.01 9.17 -8.90
N THR A 85 -0.96 8.30 -9.20
CA THR A 85 -1.48 8.10 -10.56
C THR A 85 -2.51 9.15 -10.93
N ASN A 86 -3.25 9.67 -9.93
CA ASN A 86 -4.39 10.57 -10.12
C ASN A 86 -5.39 10.02 -11.16
N SER A 87 -5.55 8.69 -11.19
CA SER A 87 -6.29 7.97 -12.24
C SER A 87 -7.81 8.01 -12.07
N ARG A 88 -8.33 8.43 -10.90
CA ARG A 88 -9.77 8.35 -10.57
C ARG A 88 -10.70 9.01 -11.60
N ALA A 89 -10.29 10.14 -12.17
CA ALA A 89 -11.09 10.90 -13.11
C ALA A 89 -10.88 10.49 -14.58
N LEU A 90 -9.98 9.54 -14.84
CA LEU A 90 -9.70 9.09 -16.21
C LEU A 90 -10.85 8.22 -16.74
N HIS A 91 -10.88 8.04 -18.06
CA HIS A 91 -11.73 6.99 -18.61
C HIS A 91 -11.14 5.61 -18.26
N PRO A 92 -11.97 4.57 -18.07
CA PRO A 92 -11.50 3.24 -17.67
C PRO A 92 -10.36 2.68 -18.56
N GLN A 93 -10.44 2.88 -19.88
CA GLN A 93 -9.38 2.43 -20.80
C GLN A 93 -8.06 3.17 -20.60
N GLN A 94 -8.12 4.47 -20.28
CA GLN A 94 -6.94 5.29 -19.99
C GLN A 94 -6.33 4.90 -18.64
N ALA A 95 -7.14 4.67 -17.61
CA ALA A 95 -6.68 4.19 -16.32
C ALA A 95 -6.00 2.80 -16.44
N ARG A 96 -6.60 1.88 -17.21
CA ARG A 96 -5.97 0.58 -17.51
C ARG A 96 -4.63 0.75 -18.20
N ALA A 97 -4.56 1.57 -19.26
CA ALA A 97 -3.32 1.81 -19.99
C ALA A 97 -2.23 2.41 -19.09
N LEU A 98 -2.60 3.34 -18.21
CA LEU A 98 -1.71 3.97 -17.24
C LEU A 98 -1.12 2.95 -16.25
N ILE A 99 -1.95 2.08 -15.65
CA ILE A 99 -1.45 1.03 -14.74
C ILE A 99 -0.51 0.08 -15.48
N VAL A 100 -0.87 -0.33 -16.70
CA VAL A 100 -0.03 -1.20 -17.55
C VAL A 100 1.31 -0.54 -17.85
N GLU A 101 1.33 0.77 -18.15
CA GLU A 101 2.56 1.54 -18.36
C GLU A 101 3.43 1.58 -17.10
N ILE A 102 2.85 1.95 -15.95
CA ILE A 102 3.57 2.03 -14.67
C ILE A 102 4.18 0.68 -14.33
N CYS A 103 3.41 -0.40 -14.41
CA CYS A 103 3.90 -1.76 -14.14
C CYS A 103 5.04 -2.16 -15.10
N THR A 104 4.96 -1.79 -16.38
CA THR A 104 6.06 -2.02 -17.35
C THR A 104 7.34 -1.36 -16.88
N ASN A 105 7.25 -0.08 -16.53
CA ASN A 105 8.42 0.71 -16.19
C ASN A 105 9.02 0.27 -14.86
N LEU A 106 8.18 -0.16 -13.91
CA LEU A 106 8.61 -0.75 -12.65
C LEU A 106 9.38 -2.05 -12.87
N GLN A 107 8.91 -2.94 -13.74
CA GLN A 107 9.64 -4.17 -14.08
C GLN A 107 11.01 -3.87 -14.67
N ALA A 108 11.07 -3.02 -15.69
CA ALA A 108 12.32 -2.64 -16.33
C ALA A 108 13.32 -2.03 -15.33
N ALA A 109 12.83 -1.15 -14.45
CA ALA A 109 13.67 -0.52 -13.43
C ALA A 109 14.15 -1.53 -12.36
N ALA A 110 13.27 -2.43 -11.92
CA ALA A 110 13.60 -3.46 -10.93
C ALA A 110 14.59 -4.50 -11.46
N GLU A 111 14.49 -4.87 -12.75
CA GLU A 111 15.46 -5.72 -13.43
C GLU A 111 16.83 -5.03 -13.50
N GLU A 112 16.88 -3.74 -13.85
CA GLU A 112 18.13 -2.97 -13.93
C GLU A 112 18.81 -2.83 -12.55
N THR A 113 18.03 -2.68 -11.47
CA THR A 113 18.55 -2.53 -10.11
C THR A 113 18.65 -3.85 -9.35
N ASN A 114 18.28 -4.98 -9.97
CA ASN A 114 18.15 -6.29 -9.32
C ASN A 114 17.40 -6.21 -7.96
N SER A 115 16.28 -5.48 -7.94
CA SER A 115 15.51 -5.18 -6.73
C SER A 115 14.20 -5.96 -6.72
N ALA A 116 13.91 -6.65 -5.62
CA ALA A 116 12.60 -7.27 -5.40
C ALA A 116 11.59 -6.20 -4.98
N PHE A 117 10.39 -6.23 -5.57
CA PHE A 117 9.32 -5.29 -5.23
C PHE A 117 7.94 -5.94 -5.27
N GLU A 118 6.98 -5.31 -4.61
CA GLU A 118 5.56 -5.66 -4.63
C GLU A 118 4.72 -4.41 -4.92
N VAL A 119 3.68 -4.55 -5.72
CA VAL A 119 2.75 -3.46 -6.02
C VAL A 119 1.57 -3.48 -5.06
N VAL A 120 1.31 -2.34 -4.44
CA VAL A 120 0.16 -2.13 -3.58
C VAL A 120 -0.76 -1.14 -4.26
N LEU A 121 -1.96 -1.58 -4.64
CA LEU A 121 -2.99 -0.68 -5.16
C LEU A 121 -3.78 -0.11 -4.01
N ARG A 122 -3.71 1.21 -3.84
CA ARG A 122 -4.44 1.91 -2.80
C ARG A 122 -5.65 2.62 -3.39
N SER A 123 -6.82 2.00 -3.19
CA SER A 123 -8.09 2.50 -3.70
C SER A 123 -8.92 3.19 -2.61
N ASP A 124 -9.85 4.04 -3.02
CA ASP A 124 -10.81 4.65 -2.11
C ASP A 124 -11.67 3.63 -1.37
N SER A 125 -12.02 3.96 -0.12
CA SER A 125 -12.77 3.08 0.77
C SER A 125 -14.22 2.85 0.38
N THR A 126 -14.79 3.74 -0.44
CA THR A 126 -16.12 3.55 -1.03
C THR A 126 -16.06 2.99 -2.45
N LEU A 127 -14.92 2.40 -2.84
CA LEU A 127 -14.66 1.80 -4.15
C LEU A 127 -14.84 2.76 -5.34
N ARG A 128 -14.72 4.07 -5.11
CA ARG A 128 -14.67 5.06 -6.20
C ARG A 128 -13.36 4.91 -6.97
N GLY A 129 -13.43 5.08 -8.30
CA GLY A 129 -12.33 4.86 -9.23
C GLY A 129 -12.63 3.69 -10.15
N HIS A 130 -11.60 2.93 -10.51
CA HIS A 130 -11.70 1.85 -11.49
C HIS A 130 -11.41 0.48 -10.87
N PHE A 131 -12.00 0.20 -9.71
CA PHE A 131 -11.97 -1.15 -9.15
C PHE A 131 -13.06 -2.02 -9.82
N PRO A 132 -12.77 -3.26 -10.25
CA PRO A 132 -11.50 -4.01 -10.11
C PRO A 132 -10.51 -3.83 -11.28
N LEU A 133 -10.84 -3.03 -12.30
CA LEU A 133 -10.06 -2.90 -13.54
C LEU A 133 -8.56 -2.59 -13.33
N GLU A 134 -8.22 -1.70 -12.39
CA GLU A 134 -6.82 -1.38 -12.07
C GLU A 134 -6.07 -2.56 -11.43
N ALA A 135 -6.76 -3.35 -10.59
CA ALA A 135 -6.20 -4.56 -10.00
C ALA A 135 -5.92 -5.63 -11.04
N GLU A 136 -6.89 -5.90 -11.91
CA GLU A 136 -6.71 -6.83 -13.02
C GLU A 136 -5.59 -6.38 -13.97
N ALA A 137 -5.45 -5.08 -14.21
CA ALA A 137 -4.40 -4.54 -15.06
C ALA A 137 -3.00 -4.76 -14.46
N ALA A 138 -2.86 -4.57 -13.14
CA ALA A 138 -1.61 -4.78 -12.42
C ALA A 138 -1.25 -6.26 -12.33
N GLU A 139 -2.20 -7.14 -12.02
CA GLU A 139 -1.97 -8.60 -11.87
C GLU A 139 -1.48 -9.26 -13.15
N HIS A 140 -1.97 -8.82 -14.32
CA HIS A 140 -1.49 -9.35 -15.60
C HIS A 140 -0.02 -9.01 -15.89
N ARG A 141 0.56 -8.05 -15.16
CA ARG A 141 1.91 -7.54 -15.45
C ARG A 141 2.88 -7.79 -14.30
N CYS A 142 2.51 -7.55 -13.05
CA CYS A 142 3.40 -7.64 -11.89
C CYS A 142 3.33 -9.02 -11.20
N CYS A 143 4.43 -9.42 -10.56
CA CYS A 143 4.57 -10.73 -9.93
C CYS A 143 3.79 -10.89 -8.62
N VAL A 144 3.62 -9.82 -7.84
CA VAL A 144 2.80 -9.79 -6.63
C VAL A 144 2.07 -8.45 -6.57
N VAL A 145 0.75 -8.51 -6.47
CA VAL A 145 -0.14 -7.35 -6.37
C VAL A 145 -1.05 -7.55 -5.17
N SER A 146 -1.12 -6.55 -4.31
CA SER A 146 -2.01 -6.52 -3.14
C SER A 146 -2.91 -5.28 -3.20
N THR A 147 -4.23 -5.44 -3.03
CA THR A 147 -5.20 -4.33 -3.05
C THR A 147 -5.62 -3.91 -1.65
N TRP A 148 -5.51 -2.61 -1.31
CA TRP A 148 -5.80 -2.09 0.03
C TRP A 148 -6.77 -0.90 -0.03
N PRO A 149 -7.97 -0.99 0.59
CA PRO A 149 -8.87 0.15 0.68
C PRO A 149 -8.36 1.17 1.72
N LYS A 150 -8.55 2.47 1.45
CA LYS A 150 -8.08 3.60 2.28
C LYS A 150 -8.52 3.56 3.76
N ASN A 151 -9.59 2.83 4.10
CA ASN A 151 -10.14 2.72 5.46
C ASN A 151 -9.86 1.37 6.16
N HIS A 152 -9.04 0.48 5.59
CA HIS A 152 -8.63 -0.69 6.36
C HIS A 152 -7.69 -0.25 7.50
N ASP A 153 -8.04 -0.56 8.74
CA ASP A 153 -7.24 -0.23 9.93
C ASP A 153 -5.79 -0.72 9.83
N GLY A 154 -5.51 -1.70 8.96
CA GLY A 154 -4.16 -2.14 8.62
C GLY A 154 -3.28 -1.03 8.02
N PHE A 155 -3.80 -0.13 7.19
CA PHE A 155 -2.99 0.88 6.49
C PHE A 155 -2.48 1.98 7.44
N GLN A 156 -3.26 2.29 8.48
CA GLN A 156 -2.83 3.22 9.54
C GLN A 156 -1.87 2.56 10.53
N ASN A 157 -1.94 1.23 10.68
CA ASN A 157 -1.28 0.48 11.75
C ASN A 157 -0.03 -0.28 11.32
N LEU A 158 0.16 -0.52 10.00
CA LEU A 158 1.36 -1.09 9.39
C LEU A 158 2.48 -0.06 9.21
N TRP A 159 2.15 1.23 9.31
CA TRP A 159 3.11 2.32 9.23
C TRP A 159 3.47 2.83 10.64
N PRO A 160 4.74 3.20 10.90
CA PRO A 160 5.18 3.83 12.15
C PRO A 160 4.28 4.98 12.62
N ARG A 161 3.98 5.07 13.93
CA ARG A 161 3.30 6.25 14.52
C ARG A 161 4.13 7.53 14.43
N GLU A 162 5.42 7.44 14.18
CA GLU A 162 6.33 8.58 13.94
C GLU A 162 6.03 9.32 12.62
N PHE A 163 5.03 8.84 11.91
CA PHE A 163 4.45 9.38 10.69
C PHE A 163 2.93 9.57 10.82
N LYS A 164 2.39 9.36 12.01
CA LYS A 164 1.01 9.58 12.45
C LYS A 164 1.06 9.93 13.94
N ALA A 165 1.40 11.19 14.21
CA ALA A 165 1.58 11.78 15.55
C ALA A 165 2.64 11.11 16.44
#